data_AF-A0A9W7ZIC1-F1
#
_entry.id   AF-A0A9W7ZIC1-F1
#
_cell.length_a   1.000
_cell.length_b   1.000
_cell.length_c   1.000
_cell.angle_alpha   90.00
_cell.angle_beta   90.00
_cell.angle_gamma   90.00
#
_symmetry.space_group_name_H-M   'P 1'
#
loop_
_entity.id
_entity.type
_entity.pdbx_description
1 polymer ?
#
loop_
_entity_poly.entity_id
_entity_poly.type
_entity_poly.pdbx_seq_one_letter_code
_entity_poly.pdbx_strand_id
1 'polypeptide(L)'
;FCGTGCQNGPCTGAPKPPTSTTTPSVPTSTNVSTDGSCDANKVCPAGQCCSKYGYCGTTPEFCGAGNGGTVPPVVSTDGKCGNNVICPSGQCCSKWGYCGVGAGYC
;
A
#
# COMPACT_ATOMS: atom_id res chain seq x y z
N PHE A 1 12.24 19.27 13.67
CA PHE A 1 10.83 18.98 13.35
C PHE A 1 10.60 19.34 11.89
N CYS A 2 10.28 18.38 11.03
CA CYS A 2 9.85 18.64 9.66
C CYS A 2 8.37 18.22 9.56
N GLY A 3 7.48 19.14 9.96
CA GLY A 3 6.09 19.12 9.55
C GLY A 3 5.93 19.86 8.22
N THR A 4 4.75 19.75 7.62
CA THR A 4 4.36 20.28 6.30
C THR A 4 4.95 21.66 5.98
N GLY A 5 5.87 21.74 5.01
CA GLY A 5 6.38 23.04 4.50
C GLY A 5 7.84 23.13 3.98
N CYS A 6 8.63 22.06 3.90
CA CYS A 6 10.06 22.20 3.51
C CYS A 6 10.30 21.92 2.01
N GLN A 7 10.63 22.97 1.24
CA GLN A 7 11.10 22.90 -0.14
C GLN A 7 12.50 23.54 -0.22
N ASN A 8 13.55 22.69 -0.28
CA ASN A 8 14.98 22.95 -0.57
C ASN A 8 15.96 23.09 0.63
N GLY A 9 16.91 22.12 0.77
CA GLY A 9 18.08 22.15 1.68
C GLY A 9 18.42 20.79 2.33
N PRO A 10 19.69 20.48 2.70
CA PRO A 10 20.13 19.11 2.99
C PRO A 10 19.78 18.67 4.42
N CYS A 11 18.94 17.63 4.55
CA CYS A 11 18.47 17.13 5.85
C CYS A 11 19.42 16.04 6.40
N THR A 12 20.30 16.38 7.35
CA THR A 12 21.10 15.40 8.11
C THR A 12 20.54 15.19 9.53
N GLY A 13 20.17 13.93 9.85
CA GLY A 13 20.28 13.35 11.20
C GLY A 13 19.10 13.46 12.18
N ALA A 14 18.32 12.38 12.33
CA ALA A 14 17.67 11.87 13.57
C ALA A 14 16.66 10.74 13.22
N PRO A 15 16.37 9.77 14.11
CA PRO A 15 15.70 8.52 13.77
C PRO A 15 14.26 8.73 13.30
N LYS A 16 13.91 8.00 12.23
CA LYS A 16 12.67 8.05 11.47
C LYS A 16 11.43 8.01 12.40
N PRO A 17 10.63 9.08 12.48
CA PRO A 17 9.26 8.99 13.01
C PRO A 17 8.51 7.97 12.15
N PRO A 18 7.58 7.15 12.71
CA PRO A 18 6.82 6.20 11.90
C PRO A 18 6.23 6.96 10.71
N THR A 19 6.65 6.54 9.52
CA THR A 19 6.27 7.11 8.24
C THR A 19 4.76 7.27 8.24
N SER A 20 4.27 8.51 8.24
CA SER A 20 2.92 8.82 7.81
C SER A 20 2.84 8.48 6.33
N THR A 21 2.57 7.20 6.06
CA THR A 21 2.06 6.73 4.79
C THR A 21 0.80 7.54 4.55
N THR A 22 0.74 8.26 3.43
CA THR A 22 -0.47 8.93 2.97
C THR A 22 -1.56 7.87 2.86
N THR A 23 -2.38 7.76 3.89
CA THR A 23 -3.59 6.96 3.89
C THR A 23 -4.47 7.54 2.78
N PRO A 24 -4.87 6.75 1.77
CA PRO A 24 -5.97 7.17 0.92
C PRO A 24 -7.15 7.40 1.86
N SER A 25 -7.66 8.64 1.88
CA SER A 25 -8.81 9.03 2.70
C SER A 25 -9.99 8.16 2.30
N VAL A 26 -10.24 7.07 3.05
CA VAL A 26 -11.39 6.20 2.86
C VAL A 26 -12.61 6.95 3.39
N PRO A 27 -13.73 6.99 2.64
CA PRO A 27 -14.93 7.67 3.05
C PRO A 27 -15.42 7.12 4.39
N THR A 28 -15.81 8.04 5.25
CA THR A 28 -16.55 7.82 6.50
C THR A 28 -17.78 6.95 6.21
N SER A 29 -17.69 5.62 6.39
CA SER A 29 -18.83 4.72 6.26
C SER A 29 -18.88 3.75 7.44
N THR A 30 -20.01 3.78 8.14
CA THR A 30 -20.20 3.34 9.53
C THR A 30 -20.38 1.82 9.69
N ASN A 31 -19.90 0.99 8.74
CA ASN A 31 -20.02 -0.47 8.83
C ASN A 31 -18.80 -1.18 8.25
N VAL A 32 -17.69 -1.09 8.97
CA VAL A 32 -16.48 -1.87 8.64
C VAL A 32 -16.73 -3.32 8.99
N SER A 33 -16.45 -4.21 8.03
CA SER A 33 -16.58 -5.64 8.21
C SER A 33 -15.62 -6.18 9.25
N THR A 34 -16.16 -6.89 10.23
CA THR A 34 -15.40 -7.65 11.24
C THR A 34 -15.30 -9.14 10.92
N ASP A 35 -16.14 -9.63 10.00
CA ASP A 35 -16.28 -11.05 9.62
C ASP A 35 -15.67 -11.34 8.23
N GLY A 36 -15.10 -10.33 7.58
CA GLY A 36 -14.48 -10.47 6.25
C GLY A 36 -15.46 -10.47 5.08
N SER A 37 -16.76 -10.28 5.31
CA SER A 37 -17.77 -10.08 4.26
C SER A 37 -18.00 -8.61 3.94
N CYS A 38 -18.32 -8.26 2.71
CA CYS A 38 -18.56 -6.88 2.26
C CYS A 38 -19.66 -6.81 1.21
N ASP A 39 -20.29 -5.65 1.12
CA ASP A 39 -21.39 -5.36 0.21
C ASP A 39 -21.58 -3.85 0.09
N ALA A 40 -22.65 -3.39 -0.56
CA ALA A 40 -22.91 -1.96 -0.76
C ALA A 40 -23.01 -1.15 0.56
N ASN A 41 -23.39 -1.80 1.67
CA ASN A 41 -23.53 -1.17 2.98
C ASN A 41 -22.44 -1.59 3.97
N LYS A 42 -21.53 -2.49 3.58
CA LYS A 42 -20.50 -3.07 4.44
C LYS A 42 -19.14 -3.03 3.76
N VAL A 43 -18.21 -2.28 4.33
CA VAL A 43 -16.90 -2.03 3.71
C VAL A 43 -15.81 -2.89 4.33
N CYS A 44 -14.79 -3.22 3.55
CA CYS A 44 -13.65 -3.96 4.07
C CYS A 44 -12.78 -3.11 5.01
N PRO A 45 -12.04 -3.75 5.93
CA PRO A 45 -11.03 -3.08 6.73
C PRO A 45 -10.03 -2.32 5.85
N ALA A 46 -9.38 -1.31 6.44
CA ALA A 46 -8.38 -0.53 5.75
C ALA A 46 -7.31 -1.43 5.11
N GLY A 47 -7.03 -1.19 3.83
CA GLY A 47 -6.07 -1.97 3.06
C GLY A 47 -6.62 -3.28 2.50
N GLN A 48 -7.93 -3.52 2.51
CA GLN A 48 -8.58 -4.66 1.84
C GLN A 48 -9.61 -4.16 0.82
N CYS A 49 -9.85 -4.94 -0.24
CA CYS A 49 -10.87 -4.65 -1.24
C CYS A 49 -12.02 -5.66 -1.16
N CYS A 50 -13.18 -5.23 -1.63
CA CYS A 50 -14.36 -6.06 -1.70
C CYS A 50 -14.43 -6.79 -3.03
N SER A 51 -14.22 -8.11 -3.02
CA SER A 51 -14.42 -8.95 -4.21
C SER A 51 -15.88 -8.91 -4.69
N LYS A 52 -16.11 -9.18 -5.97
CA LYS A 52 -17.45 -9.41 -6.54
C LYS A 52 -18.27 -10.50 -5.85
N TYR A 53 -17.63 -11.34 -5.02
CA TYR A 53 -18.27 -12.40 -4.24
C TYR A 53 -18.71 -11.93 -2.84
N GLY A 54 -18.47 -10.67 -2.49
CA GLY A 54 -18.85 -10.11 -1.19
C GLY A 54 -17.89 -10.47 -0.06
N TYR A 55 -16.61 -10.70 -0.38
CA TYR A 55 -15.56 -10.98 0.61
C TYR A 55 -14.41 -10.00 0.51
N CYS A 56 -13.77 -9.74 1.64
CA CYS A 56 -12.63 -8.86 1.80
C CYS A 56 -11.30 -9.59 1.65
N GLY A 57 -10.36 -8.96 0.95
CA GLY A 57 -9.01 -9.49 0.81
C GLY A 57 -8.07 -8.49 0.16
N THR A 58 -6.79 -8.84 0.11
CA THR A 58 -5.71 -7.97 -0.39
C THR A 58 -5.14 -8.41 -1.73
N THR A 59 -5.57 -9.58 -2.23
CA THR A 59 -5.00 -10.15 -3.44
C THR A 59 -5.72 -9.60 -4.69
N PRO A 60 -5.11 -9.73 -5.88
CA PRO A 60 -5.70 -9.22 -7.12
C PRO A 60 -7.10 -9.75 -7.42
N GLU A 61 -7.47 -10.93 -6.91
CA GLU A 61 -8.81 -11.50 -7.04
C GLU A 61 -9.87 -10.66 -6.31
N PHE A 62 -9.48 -10.00 -5.21
CA PHE A 62 -10.34 -9.14 -4.41
C PHE A 62 -10.27 -7.69 -4.87
N CYS A 63 -9.08 -7.24 -5.28
CA CYS A 63 -8.80 -5.85 -5.63
C CYS A 63 -8.69 -5.58 -7.14
N GLY A 64 -9.03 -6.56 -7.98
CA GLY A 64 -8.90 -6.48 -9.43
C GLY A 64 -9.89 -5.51 -10.09
N ALA A 65 -9.71 -5.33 -11.40
CA ALA A 65 -10.59 -4.49 -12.21
C ALA A 65 -12.06 -4.94 -12.07
N GLY A 66 -12.92 -4.04 -11.56
CA GLY A 66 -14.34 -4.29 -11.31
C GLY A 66 -14.74 -4.41 -9.84
N ASN A 67 -13.77 -4.52 -8.92
CA ASN A 67 -14.01 -4.69 -7.48
C ASN A 67 -13.77 -3.40 -6.65
N GLY A 68 -13.81 -2.23 -7.31
CA GLY A 68 -13.82 -0.92 -6.64
C GLY A 68 -12.55 -0.52 -5.88
N GLY A 69 -11.46 -1.28 -5.97
CA GLY A 69 -10.23 -1.01 -5.24
C GLY A 69 -8.99 -0.98 -6.14
N THR A 70 -8.02 -0.15 -5.79
CA THR A 70 -6.63 -0.34 -6.21
C THR A 70 -6.01 -1.39 -5.30
N VAL A 71 -5.42 -2.44 -5.87
CA VAL A 71 -4.72 -3.47 -5.09
C VAL A 71 -3.69 -2.79 -4.18
N PRO A 72 -3.71 -2.98 -2.85
CA PRO A 72 -2.65 -2.46 -2.00
C PRO A 72 -1.34 -3.11 -2.43
N PRO A 73 -0.23 -2.37 -2.48
CA PRO A 73 1.04 -2.92 -2.92
C PRO A 73 1.46 -4.10 -2.04
N VAL A 74 1.72 -5.25 -2.67
CA VAL A 74 2.16 -6.47 -1.98
C VAL A 74 3.65 -6.38 -1.72
N VAL A 75 4.11 -6.64 -0.50
CA VAL A 75 5.54 -6.68 -0.21
C VAL A 75 6.15 -7.97 -0.78
N SER A 76 7.20 -7.82 -1.58
CA SER A 76 7.96 -8.91 -2.19
C SER A 76 8.58 -9.81 -1.13
N THR A 77 8.42 -11.13 -1.31
CA THR A 77 9.05 -12.18 -0.50
C THR A 77 10.08 -12.98 -1.28
N ASP A 78 10.12 -12.85 -2.60
CA ASP A 78 11.00 -13.55 -3.53
C ASP A 78 12.06 -12.64 -4.18
N GLY A 79 12.07 -11.36 -3.81
CA GLY A 79 13.00 -10.36 -4.33
C GLY A 79 12.58 -9.75 -5.68
N LYS A 80 11.41 -10.10 -6.23
CA LYS A 80 10.87 -9.47 -7.43
C LYS A 80 9.90 -8.34 -7.11
N CYS A 81 9.83 -7.32 -7.97
CA CYS A 81 8.96 -6.17 -7.81
C CYS A 81 8.41 -5.67 -9.14
N GLY A 82 7.49 -4.70 -9.08
CA GLY A 82 6.70 -4.25 -10.22
C GLY A 82 5.31 -4.88 -10.20
N ASN A 83 4.39 -4.40 -11.06
CA ASN A 83 2.99 -4.86 -11.12
C ASN A 83 2.33 -4.95 -9.73
N ASN A 84 2.37 -3.85 -8.98
CA ASN A 84 1.80 -3.76 -7.63
C ASN A 84 2.51 -4.60 -6.56
N VAL A 85 3.71 -5.12 -6.86
CA VAL A 85 4.63 -5.70 -5.88
C VAL A 85 5.72 -4.68 -5.55
N ILE A 86 5.87 -4.35 -4.27
CA ILE A 86 6.87 -3.43 -3.73
C ILE A 86 7.96 -4.18 -2.98
N CYS A 87 9.13 -3.56 -2.86
CA CYS A 87 10.23 -4.17 -2.13
C CYS A 87 10.07 -4.02 -0.61
N PRO A 88 10.67 -4.91 0.19
CA PRO A 88 10.75 -4.76 1.63
C PRO A 88 11.36 -3.42 2.04
N SER A 89 11.07 -2.99 3.27
CA SER A 89 11.56 -1.73 3.81
C SER A 89 13.06 -1.55 3.59
N GLY A 90 13.44 -0.42 2.98
CA GLY A 90 14.84 -0.06 2.72
C GLY A 90 15.39 -0.54 1.37
N GLN A 91 14.58 -1.20 0.54
CA GLN A 91 14.97 -1.62 -0.82
C GLN A 91 14.21 -0.85 -1.89
N CYS A 92 14.86 -0.61 -3.03
CA CYS A 92 14.28 -0.01 -4.22
C CYS A 92 13.93 -1.09 -5.25
N CYS A 93 12.92 -0.81 -6.07
CA CYS A 93 12.59 -1.65 -7.22
C CYS A 93 13.39 -1.17 -8.44
N SER A 94 14.35 -1.97 -8.88
CA SER A 94 15.12 -1.68 -10.09
C SER A 94 14.22 -1.64 -11.33
N LYS A 95 14.69 -1.00 -12.40
CA LYS A 95 14.01 -1.02 -13.71
C LYS A 95 13.79 -2.43 -14.29
N TRP A 96 14.49 -3.42 -13.74
CA TRP A 96 14.44 -4.81 -14.15
C TRP A 96 13.47 -5.65 -13.30
N GLY A 97 12.76 -5.05 -12.35
CA GLY A 97 11.79 -5.74 -11.51
C GLY A 97 12.41 -6.57 -10.39
N TYR A 98 13.58 -6.14 -9.88
CA TYR A 98 14.26 -6.76 -8.75
C TYR A 98 14.46 -5.78 -7.59
N CYS A 99 14.28 -6.28 -6.38
CA CYS A 99 14.51 -5.57 -5.14
C CYS A 99 15.98 -5.59 -4.72
N GLY A 100 16.47 -4.45 -4.24
CA GLY A 100 17.82 -4.35 -3.69
C GLY A 100 18.17 -2.94 -3.22
N VAL A 101 19.45 -2.75 -2.90
CA VAL A 101 20.02 -1.50 -2.38
C VAL A 101 21.12 -0.97 -3.29
N GLY A 102 21.31 0.35 -3.33
CA GLY A 102 22.34 1.00 -4.15
C GLY A 102 21.88 1.39 -5.55
N ALA A 103 22.78 2.02 -6.31
CA ALA A 103 22.50 2.70 -7.58
C ALA A 103 22.02 1.79 -8.74
N GLY A 104 22.12 0.47 -8.58
CA GLY A 104 21.56 -0.50 -9.54
C GLY A 104 20.06 -0.78 -9.32
N TYR A 105 19.53 -0.37 -8.17
CA TYR A 105 18.17 -0.66 -7.71
C TYR A 105 17.36 0.60 -7.45
N CYS A 106 18.03 1.65 -6.97
CA CYS A 106 17.57 3.03 -6.92
C CYS A 106 18.30 3.80 -8.04
#